data_AF-A0A918ATG4-F1
#
_entry.id   AF-A0A918ATG4-F1
#
_cell.length_a   1.000
_cell.length_b   1.000
_cell.length_c   1.000
_cell.angle_alpha   90.00
_cell.angle_beta   90.00
_cell.angle_gamma   90.00
#
_symmetry.space_group_name_H-M   'P 1'
#
loop_
_entity.id
_entity.type
_entity.pdbx_description
1 polymer ?
#
loop_
_entity_poly.entity_id
_entity_poly.type
_entity_poly.pdbx_seq_one_letter_code
_entity_poly.pdbx_strand_id
1 'polypeptide(L)' 'MSDTTTVDRLRTGLRDVRYPAEKGQLVDHASRNNSDEDTVHALHSIPEKLYGSFEEVLRAVPVDQSRES' A
#
# COMPACT_ATOMS: atom_id res chain seq x y z
N MET A 1 9.43 -11.12 -9.54
CA MET A 1 8.24 -10.57 -8.86
C MET A 1 8.75 -10.16 -7.51
N SER A 2 8.66 -8.86 -7.19
CA SER A 2 9.14 -8.37 -5.91
C SER A 2 7.92 -8.19 -5.02
N ASP A 3 7.82 -8.98 -3.95
CA ASP A 3 6.70 -8.86 -3.01
C ASP A 3 6.76 -7.57 -2.15
N THR A 4 7.71 -6.68 -2.45
CA THR A 4 7.98 -5.43 -1.77
C THR A 4 7.67 -4.23 -2.66
N THR A 5 6.99 -3.24 -2.09
CA THR A 5 6.73 -1.95 -2.74
C THR A 5 7.70 -0.86 -2.25
N THR A 6 7.62 0.33 -2.82
CA THR A 6 8.35 1.53 -2.37
C THR A 6 7.37 2.53 -1.75
N VAL A 7 7.86 3.40 -0.85
CA VAL A 7 7.03 4.39 -0.14
C VAL A 7 6.34 5.34 -1.12
N ASP A 8 7.06 5.84 -2.12
CA ASP A 8 6.52 6.78 -3.11
C ASP A 8 5.39 6.19 -3.97
N ARG A 9 5.57 4.94 -4.43
CA ARG A 9 4.55 4.19 -5.17
C ARG A 9 3.31 3.93 -4.31
N LEU A 10 3.52 3.50 -3.07
CA LEU A 10 2.43 3.27 -2.12
C LEU A 10 1.68 4.57 -1.81
N ARG A 11 2.41 5.67 -1.65
CA ARG A 11 1.83 7.01 -1.42
C ARG A 11 1.00 7.48 -2.61
N THR A 12 1.48 7.26 -3.82
CA THR A 12 0.76 7.59 -5.05
C THR A 12 -0.51 6.74 -5.19
N GLY A 13 -0.41 5.43 -4.94
CA GLY A 13 -1.52 4.49 -5.00
C GLY A 13 -2.61 4.76 -3.96
N LEU A 14 -2.25 5.26 -2.78
CA LEU A 14 -3.18 5.51 -1.68
C LEU A 14 -3.52 6.99 -1.47
N ARG A 15 -3.13 7.88 -2.39
CA ARG A 15 -3.27 9.34 -2.22
C ARG A 15 -4.72 9.81 -2.01
N ASP A 16 -5.69 9.08 -2.57
CA ASP A 16 -7.12 9.40 -2.54
C ASP A 16 -7.89 8.62 -1.45
N VAL A 17 -7.19 7.79 -0.67
CA VAL A 17 -7.81 7.02 0.42
C VAL A 17 -8.21 7.94 1.57
N ARG A 18 -9.47 7.85 1.99
CA ARG A 18 -9.92 8.45 3.25
C ARG A 18 -9.84 7.44 4.38
N TYR A 19 -9.10 7.80 5.43
CA TYR A 19 -8.97 6.99 6.63
C TYR A 19 -10.09 7.30 7.63
N PRO A 20 -10.53 6.30 8.43
CA PRO A 20 -10.02 4.93 8.48
C PRO A 20 -10.46 4.07 7.28
N ALA A 21 -9.57 3.20 6.79
CA ALA A 21 -9.79 2.37 5.60
C ALA A 21 -9.40 0.91 5.83
N GLU A 22 -10.15 -0.02 5.24
CA GLU A 22 -9.87 -1.47 5.31
C GLU A 22 -8.89 -1.91 4.22
N LYS A 23 -8.21 -3.05 4.40
CA LYS A 23 -7.30 -3.63 3.39
C LYS A 23 -7.92 -3.63 1.99
N GLY A 24 -9.17 -4.08 1.86
CA GLY A 24 -9.87 -4.12 0.57
C GLY A 24 -10.01 -2.75 -0.09
N GLN A 25 -10.27 -1.70 0.70
CA GLN A 25 -10.35 -0.32 0.19
C GLN A 25 -8.98 0.20 -0.28
N LEU A 26 -7.90 -0.17 0.41
CA LEU A 26 -6.53 0.19 0.02
C LEU A 26 -6.16 -0.47 -1.31
N VAL A 27 -6.45 -1.76 -1.46
CA VAL A 27 -6.21 -2.53 -2.69
C VAL A 27 -7.03 -1.98 -3.87
N ASP A 28 -8.32 -1.70 -3.65
CA ASP A 28 -9.19 -1.13 -4.68
C ASP A 28 -8.70 0.26 -5.13
N HIS A 29 -8.29 1.13 -4.20
CA HIS A 29 -7.71 2.44 -4.53
C HIS A 29 -6.38 2.32 -5.26
N ALA A 30 -5.47 1.46 -4.79
CA ALA A 30 -4.19 1.24 -5.45
C ALA A 30 -4.38 0.75 -6.88
N SER A 31 -5.29 -0.22 -7.09
CA SER A 31 -5.64 -0.73 -8.42
C SER A 31 -6.24 0.37 -9.32
N ARG A 32 -7.19 1.18 -8.81
CA ARG A 32 -7.76 2.32 -9.55
C ARG A 32 -6.75 3.39 -9.91
N ASN A 33 -5.76 3.61 -9.05
CA ASN A 33 -4.70 4.58 -9.26
C ASN A 33 -3.58 4.06 -10.19
N ASN A 34 -3.79 2.94 -10.89
CA ASN A 34 -2.80 2.30 -11.77
C ASN A 34 -1.48 2.00 -11.03
N SER A 35 -1.57 1.58 -9.77
CA SER A 35 -0.39 1.14 -9.02
C SER A 35 0.15 -0.16 -9.60
N ASP A 36 1.46 -0.33 -9.53
CA ASP A 36 2.14 -1.54 -9.99
C ASP A 36 1.62 -2.80 -9.27
N GLU A 37 1.71 -3.94 -9.95
CA GLU A 37 1.30 -5.24 -9.39
C GLU A 37 2.05 -5.57 -8.10
N ASP A 38 3.34 -5.22 -7.99
CA ASP A 38 4.12 -5.38 -6.76
C ASP A 38 3.51 -4.60 -5.58
N THR A 39 2.98 -3.39 -5.82
CA THR A 39 2.32 -2.56 -4.79
C THR A 39 0.99 -3.17 -4.34
N VAL A 40 0.19 -3.63 -5.30
CA VAL A 40 -1.08 -4.32 -5.01
C VAL A 40 -0.83 -5.63 -4.26
N HIS A 41 0.21 -6.37 -4.63
CA HIS A 41 0.61 -7.61 -3.98
C HIS A 41 1.08 -7.37 -2.54
N ALA A 42 1.92 -6.36 -2.32
CA ALA A 42 2.39 -5.97 -0.99
C ALA A 42 1.22 -5.57 -0.07
N LEU A 43 0.22 -4.85 -0.61
CA LEU A 43 -1.04 -4.53 0.08
C LEU A 43 -1.89 -5.76 0.35
N HIS A 44 -1.83 -6.78 -0.49
CA HIS A 44 -2.59 -8.02 -0.27
C HIS A 44 -2.00 -8.87 0.87
N SER A 45 -0.69 -8.76 1.09
CA SER A 45 0.06 -9.47 2.13
C SER A 45 -0.12 -8.91 3.55
N ILE A 46 -0.72 -7.72 3.70
CA ILE A 46 -1.01 -7.15 5.03
C ILE A 46 -2.25 -7.78 5.67
N PRO A 47 -2.36 -7.79 7.01
CA PRO A 47 -3.54 -8.31 7.69
C PRO A 47 -4.80 -7.50 7.35
N GLU A 48 -5.94 -8.18 7.27
CA GLU A 48 -7.25 -7.55 7.11
C GLU A 48 -7.67 -6.88 8.42
N LYS A 49 -7.40 -5.58 8.52
CA LYS A 49 -7.82 -4.73 9.63
C LYS A 49 -8.20 -3.33 9.15
N LEU A 50 -8.79 -2.56 10.04
CA LEU A 50 -9.03 -1.14 9.84
C LEU A 50 -7.74 -0.36 10.09
N TYR A 51 -7.26 0.33 9.08
CA TYR A 51 -6.09 1.19 9.16
C TYR A 51 -6.52 2.62 9.46
N GLY A 52 -5.97 3.20 10.52
CA GLY A 52 -6.32 4.55 10.95
C GLY A 52 -5.61 5.67 10.18
N SER A 53 -4.48 5.36 9.51
CA SER A 53 -3.69 6.33 8.77
C SER A 53 -2.75 5.66 7.77
N PHE A 54 -2.21 6.45 6.84
CA PHE A 54 -1.21 5.99 5.88
C PHE A 54 0.05 5.44 6.56
N GLU A 55 0.51 6.03 7.67
CA GLU A 55 1.67 5.53 8.43
C GLU A 55 1.44 4.13 9.02
N GLU A 56 0.20 3.80 9.35
CA GLU A 56 -0.14 2.46 9.85
C GLU A 56 -0.13 1.43 8.72
N VAL A 57 -0.56 1.84 7.51
CA VAL A 57 -0.43 1.02 6.30
C VAL A 57 1.04 0.83 5.96
N LEU A 58 1.84 1.90 5.95
CA LEU A 58 3.26 1.88 5.64
C LEU A 58 4.05 0.93 6.57
N ARG A 59 3.68 0.89 7.86
CA ARG A 59 4.29 -0.03 8.84
C ARG A 59 3.85 -1.49 8.67
N ALA A 60 2.71 -1.75 8.04
CA ALA A 60 2.19 -3.08 7.82
C ALA A 60 2.60 -3.68 6.46
N VAL A 61 2.75 -2.81 5.44
CA VAL A 61 3.13 -3.21 4.09
C VAL A 61 4.64 -3.48 4.04
N PRO A 62 5.08 -4.57 3.41
CA PRO A 62 6.50 -4.77 3.14
C PRO A 62 6.97 -3.72 2.12
N VAL A 63 7.71 -2.72 2.61
CA VAL A 63 8.38 -1.70 1.79
C VAL A 63 9.87 -1.98 1.72
N ASP A 64 10.42 -2.06 0.51
CA ASP A 64 11.87 -2.13 0.30
C ASP A 64 12.47 -0.72 0.38
N GLN A 65 12.97 -0.37 1.55
CA GLN A 65 13.65 0.91 1.80
C GLN A 65 15.07 0.95 1.20
N SER A 66 15.62 -0.21 0.80
CA SER A 66 16.94 -0.35 0.20
C SER A 66 16.99 0.22 -1.23
N ARG A 67 15.85 0.30 -1.90
CA ARG A 67 15.71 0.76 -3.30
C ARG A 67 15.58 2.27 -3.48
N GLU A 68 15.52 3.05 -2.39
CA GLU A 68 15.39 4.52 -2.41
C GLU A 68 16.75 5.26 -2.33
N SER A 69 17.82 4.68 -2.91
CA SER A 69 19.17 5.27 -2.94
C SER A 69 19.40 6.24 -4.10
#